data_AF-A0AAV5J3B4-F1
#
_entry.id   AF-A0AAV5J3B4-F1
#
_cell.length_a   1.000
_cell.length_b   1.000
_cell.length_c   1.000
_cell.angle_alpha   90.00
_cell.angle_beta   90.00
_cell.angle_gamma   90.00
#
_symmetry.space_group_name_H-M   'P 1'
#
loop_
_entity.id
_entity.type
_entity.pdbx_description
1 polymer ?
#
loop_
_entity_poly.entity_id
_entity_poly.type
_entity_poly.pdbx_seq_one_letter_code
_entity_poly.pdbx_strand_id
1 'polypeptide(L)'
;MEVELKQMLDDLQSLRHSSSDPSLHASIEKLQSRVHRLTDLAKAVPVRRSRVKDMSAEVVDSNPYSRLMALQRMGIVENYERIREFSVAIVGIGGVGSVAAEMLTRCGIGRLLLYDYDKVELANMNRLFFRPEQVGMTKTDAAVQTLSDINPDVVLESYTLNITTVQGFETFMSSLKNKSFCPSKEGSGVDLVLSCVDNYEARMVVNQACNELNQTWMESGVSEDAVSGHIQLLIPGETACFACAPPLVVASGVDERTLKREGVCAASLPTTMGVVAGLLVQNTLKFLLKFGHVSPYLGYSSLKDYFPTMEMKPNPQCSNAACLERQKEYIIAKPAREAAAKAKREAEASAITETPLHADNEWNISVVDDSEIERTDAVSSDALPEGFVHELPSADEFQKLPAGTSTDTAIDDLEDLRKQLEALNADQ
;
A
#
# COMPACT_ATOMS: atom_id res chain seq x y z
N MET A 1 -14.32 15.97 -36.34
CA MET A 1 -13.18 15.07 -36.58
C MET A 1 -13.42 14.02 -37.67
N GLU A 2 -14.21 12.95 -37.49
CA GLU A 2 -14.40 11.94 -38.58
C GLU A 2 -15.01 12.53 -39.86
N VAL A 3 -16.02 13.40 -39.72
CA VAL A 3 -16.66 14.10 -40.84
C VAL A 3 -15.67 15.02 -41.57
N GLU A 4 -14.83 15.74 -40.83
CA GLU A 4 -13.81 16.64 -41.39
C GLU A 4 -12.68 15.89 -42.09
N LEU A 5 -12.20 14.78 -41.52
CA LEU A 5 -11.17 13.94 -42.15
C LEU A 5 -11.67 13.33 -43.47
N LYS A 6 -12.97 12.97 -43.53
CA LYS A 6 -13.61 12.49 -44.75
C LYS A 6 -13.72 13.59 -45.80
N GLN A 7 -14.16 14.79 -45.39
CA GLN A 7 -14.20 15.97 -46.26
C GLN A 7 -12.82 16.31 -46.85
N MET A 8 -11.75 16.24 -46.03
CA MET A 8 -10.38 16.46 -46.48
C MET A 8 -9.90 15.43 -47.51
N LEU A 9 -10.33 14.17 -47.40
CA LEU A 9 -10.00 13.14 -48.40
C LEU A 9 -10.70 13.43 -49.73
N ASP A 10 -11.97 13.81 -49.69
CA ASP A 10 -12.76 14.16 -50.86
C ASP A 10 -12.17 15.39 -51.57
N ASP A 11 -11.76 16.41 -50.81
CA ASP A 11 -11.10 17.62 -51.33
C ASP A 11 -9.74 17.30 -52.00
N LEU A 12 -8.92 16.46 -51.37
CA LEU A 12 -7.64 15.99 -51.93
C LEU A 12 -7.83 15.18 -53.22
N GLN A 13 -8.92 14.41 -53.29
CA GLN A 13 -9.27 13.63 -54.47
C GLN A 13 -9.74 14.51 -55.63
N SER A 14 -10.52 15.57 -55.33
CA SER A 14 -10.92 16.59 -56.31
C SER A 14 -9.70 17.39 -56.84
N LEU A 15 -8.75 17.73 -55.97
CA LEU A 15 -7.49 18.40 -56.34
C LEU A 15 -6.59 17.52 -57.22
N ARG A 16 -6.61 16.19 -57.01
CA ARG A 16 -5.89 15.24 -57.86
C ARG A 16 -6.47 15.20 -59.27
N HIS A 17 -7.79 15.18 -59.40
CA HIS A 17 -8.47 15.11 -60.70
C HIS A 17 -8.39 16.40 -61.52
N SER A 18 -8.14 17.55 -60.89
CA SER A 18 -8.09 18.87 -61.54
C SER A 18 -6.68 19.32 -61.96
N SER A 19 -5.63 18.64 -61.48
CA SER A 19 -4.23 18.96 -61.80
C SER A 19 -3.64 17.94 -62.78
N SER A 20 -2.72 18.36 -63.65
CA SER A 20 -1.92 17.48 -64.54
C SER A 20 -0.44 17.47 -64.17
N ASP A 21 -0.05 18.13 -63.07
CA ASP A 21 1.32 18.22 -62.60
C ASP A 21 1.72 16.97 -61.77
N PRO A 22 2.75 16.21 -62.20
CA PRO A 22 3.22 15.02 -61.51
C PRO A 22 3.76 15.29 -60.09
N SER A 23 4.34 16.47 -59.84
CA SER A 23 4.91 16.82 -58.53
C SER A 23 3.81 17.10 -57.49
N LEU A 24 2.69 17.66 -57.94
CA LEU A 24 1.49 17.86 -57.14
C LEU A 24 0.83 16.51 -56.79
N HIS A 25 0.81 15.58 -57.72
CA HIS A 25 0.25 14.23 -57.51
C HIS A 25 0.98 13.49 -56.38
N ALA A 26 2.31 13.50 -56.38
CA ALA A 26 3.11 12.89 -55.32
C ALA A 26 2.86 13.54 -53.94
N SER A 27 2.69 14.87 -53.91
CA SER A 27 2.38 15.61 -52.68
C SER A 27 0.97 15.31 -52.16
N ILE A 28 -0.01 15.18 -53.06
CA ILE A 28 -1.39 14.82 -52.72
C ILE A 28 -1.46 13.40 -52.17
N GLU A 29 -0.77 12.41 -52.77
CA GLU A 29 -0.73 11.04 -52.24
C GLU A 29 -0.10 10.98 -50.84
N LYS A 30 0.95 11.79 -50.60
CA LYS A 30 1.55 11.90 -49.26
C LYS A 30 0.57 12.49 -48.24
N LEU A 31 -0.22 13.50 -48.62
CA LEU A 31 -1.27 14.06 -47.76
C LEU A 31 -2.42 13.08 -47.53
N GLN A 32 -2.88 12.36 -48.56
CA GLN A 32 -3.89 11.31 -48.45
C GLN A 32 -3.43 10.21 -47.48
N SER A 33 -2.17 9.78 -47.55
CA SER A 33 -1.62 8.79 -46.60
C SER A 33 -1.58 9.29 -45.15
N ARG A 34 -1.29 10.58 -44.93
CA ARG A 34 -1.33 11.20 -43.60
C ARG A 34 -2.76 11.28 -43.07
N VAL A 35 -3.73 11.64 -43.90
CA VAL A 35 -5.15 11.72 -43.50
C VAL A 35 -5.70 10.33 -43.21
N HIS A 36 -5.35 9.31 -44.00
CA HIS A 36 -5.68 7.92 -43.67
C HIS A 36 -5.08 7.50 -42.33
N ARG A 37 -3.80 7.79 -42.08
CA ARG A 37 -3.15 7.48 -40.80
C ARG A 37 -3.81 8.18 -39.61
N LEU A 38 -4.22 9.44 -39.77
CA LEU A 38 -4.97 10.19 -38.74
C LEU A 38 -6.38 9.62 -38.54
N THR A 39 -7.01 9.14 -39.60
CA THR A 39 -8.31 8.48 -39.55
C THR A 39 -8.21 7.14 -38.83
N ASP A 40 -7.17 6.35 -39.10
CA ASP A 40 -6.93 5.07 -38.41
C ASP A 40 -6.60 5.29 -36.92
N LEU A 41 -5.83 6.34 -36.60
CA LEU A 41 -5.60 6.77 -35.22
C LEU A 41 -6.86 7.25 -34.52
N ALA A 42 -7.75 7.96 -35.24
CA ALA A 42 -9.03 8.42 -34.71
C ALA A 42 -10.05 7.27 -34.56
N LYS A 43 -9.96 6.25 -35.42
CA LYS A 43 -10.76 5.02 -35.37
C LYS A 43 -10.23 3.97 -34.41
N ALA A 44 -9.02 4.15 -33.89
CA ALA A 44 -8.50 3.32 -32.81
C ALA A 44 -9.40 3.53 -31.59
N VAL A 45 -10.46 2.71 -31.51
CA VAL A 45 -11.37 2.70 -30.38
C VAL A 45 -10.52 2.45 -29.15
N PRO A 46 -10.62 3.28 -28.09
CA PRO A 46 -9.92 3.00 -26.84
C PRO A 46 -10.32 1.59 -26.41
N VAL A 47 -9.35 0.70 -26.25
CA VAL A 47 -9.61 -0.66 -25.76
C VAL A 47 -10.17 -0.52 -24.35
N ARG A 48 -11.49 -0.53 -24.24
CA ARG A 48 -12.18 -0.51 -22.96
C ARG A 48 -12.26 -1.92 -22.45
N ARG A 49 -11.80 -2.10 -21.22
CA ARG A 49 -11.95 -3.35 -20.49
C ARG A 49 -13.43 -3.71 -20.39
N SER A 50 -13.79 -4.95 -20.72
CA SER A 50 -15.14 -5.48 -20.50
C SER A 50 -15.29 -5.98 -19.06
N ARG A 51 -16.54 -6.10 -18.60
CA ARG A 51 -16.82 -6.71 -17.30
C ARG A 51 -16.49 -8.21 -17.33
N VAL A 52 -15.79 -8.66 -16.31
CA VAL A 52 -15.39 -10.06 -16.10
C VAL A 52 -16.22 -10.62 -14.95
N LYS A 53 -17.08 -11.59 -15.24
CA LYS A 53 -17.98 -12.21 -14.25
C LYS A 53 -17.21 -12.97 -13.17
N ASP A 54 -16.30 -13.84 -13.57
CA ASP A 54 -15.55 -14.73 -12.67
C ASP A 54 -14.04 -14.47 -12.82
N MET A 55 -13.31 -14.41 -11.69
CA MET A 55 -11.85 -14.18 -11.74
C MET A 55 -11.13 -15.44 -12.21
N SER A 56 -10.60 -15.42 -13.43
CA SER A 56 -9.86 -16.55 -13.98
C SER A 56 -8.37 -16.50 -13.61
N ALA A 57 -7.80 -17.66 -13.29
CA ALA A 57 -6.35 -17.85 -13.14
C ALA A 57 -5.63 -18.08 -14.49
N GLU A 58 -6.34 -18.10 -15.61
CA GLU A 58 -5.77 -18.31 -16.93
C GLU A 58 -4.76 -17.20 -17.27
N VAL A 59 -3.56 -17.60 -17.70
CA VAL A 59 -2.46 -16.67 -18.00
C VAL A 59 -2.51 -16.32 -19.49
N VAL A 60 -3.33 -15.31 -19.79
CA VAL A 60 -3.46 -14.71 -21.12
C VAL A 60 -3.35 -13.20 -21.01
N ASP A 61 -2.88 -12.54 -22.07
CA ASP A 61 -2.67 -11.08 -22.08
C ASP A 61 -3.96 -10.28 -21.94
N SER A 62 -5.10 -10.86 -22.31
CA SER A 62 -6.43 -10.27 -22.14
C SER A 62 -7.00 -10.36 -20.73
N ASN A 63 -6.39 -11.15 -19.83
CA ASN A 63 -6.87 -11.34 -18.46
C ASN A 63 -6.16 -10.40 -17.47
N PRO A 64 -6.82 -9.32 -17.01
CA PRO A 64 -6.22 -8.35 -16.09
C PRO A 64 -5.95 -8.94 -14.68
N TYR A 65 -6.58 -10.07 -14.33
CA TYR A 65 -6.45 -10.72 -13.03
C TYR A 65 -5.40 -11.82 -12.98
N SER A 66 -4.86 -12.25 -14.12
CA SER A 66 -3.91 -13.37 -14.24
C SER A 66 -2.75 -13.29 -13.25
N ARG A 67 -2.16 -12.09 -13.07
CA ARG A 67 -1.02 -11.86 -12.17
C ARG A 67 -1.43 -11.80 -10.70
N LEU A 68 -2.66 -11.40 -10.41
CA LEU A 68 -3.20 -11.39 -9.05
C LEU A 68 -3.56 -12.81 -8.59
N MET A 69 -4.18 -13.59 -9.47
CA MET A 69 -4.48 -15.02 -9.23
C MET A 69 -3.23 -15.88 -9.10
N ALA A 70 -2.07 -15.41 -9.59
CA ALA A 70 -0.79 -16.08 -9.36
C ALA A 70 -0.41 -16.13 -7.87
N LEU A 71 -0.85 -15.17 -7.04
CA LEU A 71 -0.62 -15.19 -5.58
C LEU A 71 -1.23 -16.42 -4.92
N GLN A 72 -2.35 -16.91 -5.46
CA GLN A 72 -2.98 -18.13 -4.99
C GLN A 72 -2.20 -19.38 -5.41
N ARG A 73 -1.66 -19.40 -6.63
CA ARG A 73 -0.77 -20.49 -7.09
C ARG A 73 0.54 -20.55 -6.32
N MET A 74 1.05 -19.40 -5.90
CA MET A 74 2.28 -19.29 -5.09
C MET A 74 2.05 -19.60 -3.61
N GLY A 75 0.82 -19.92 -3.19
CA GLY A 75 0.50 -20.23 -1.79
C GLY A 75 0.55 -19.03 -0.85
N ILE A 76 0.57 -17.80 -1.37
CA ILE A 76 0.60 -16.57 -0.54
C ILE A 76 -0.80 -16.22 -0.04
N VAL A 77 -1.82 -16.40 -0.89
CA VAL A 77 -3.22 -16.11 -0.57
C VAL A 77 -4.08 -17.31 -0.95
N GLU A 78 -4.71 -17.97 0.01
CA GLU A 78 -5.48 -19.20 -0.27
C GLU A 78 -6.65 -19.00 -1.24
N ASN A 79 -7.37 -17.89 -1.12
CA ASN A 79 -8.50 -17.57 -1.98
C ASN A 79 -8.52 -16.07 -2.29
N TYR A 80 -7.87 -15.70 -3.41
CA TYR A 80 -7.79 -14.31 -3.82
C TYR A 80 -9.13 -13.77 -4.31
N GLU A 81 -9.98 -14.62 -4.92
CA GLU A 81 -11.25 -14.21 -5.53
C GLU A 81 -12.21 -13.52 -4.54
N ARG A 82 -12.11 -13.87 -3.26
CA ARG A 82 -12.86 -13.26 -2.15
C ARG A 82 -12.69 -11.75 -2.05
N ILE A 83 -11.66 -11.15 -2.65
CA ILE A 83 -11.52 -9.69 -2.68
C ILE A 83 -12.77 -9.01 -3.29
N ARG A 84 -13.50 -9.68 -4.20
CA ARG A 84 -14.76 -9.19 -4.79
C ARG A 84 -15.95 -9.18 -3.84
N GLU A 85 -15.87 -9.88 -2.72
CA GLU A 85 -16.94 -9.94 -1.72
C GLU A 85 -16.86 -8.76 -0.75
N PHE A 86 -15.71 -8.07 -0.71
CA PHE A 86 -15.47 -7.01 0.26
C PHE A 86 -15.83 -5.63 -0.27
N SER A 87 -16.26 -4.78 0.67
CA SER A 87 -16.59 -3.38 0.45
C SER A 87 -15.73 -2.48 1.34
N VAL A 88 -15.13 -1.44 0.76
CA VAL A 88 -14.27 -0.50 1.48
C VAL A 88 -14.78 0.92 1.29
N ALA A 89 -14.91 1.68 2.38
CA ALA A 89 -15.19 3.10 2.34
C ALA A 89 -13.88 3.89 2.45
N ILE A 90 -13.66 4.90 1.60
CA ILE A 90 -12.48 5.76 1.59
C ILE A 90 -12.93 7.19 1.82
N VAL A 91 -12.48 7.79 2.92
CA VAL A 91 -12.77 9.18 3.29
C VAL A 91 -11.56 10.05 2.97
N GLY A 92 -11.74 11.01 2.06
CA GLY A 92 -10.69 11.83 1.47
C GLY A 92 -10.11 11.18 0.21
N ILE A 93 -10.42 11.74 -0.95
CA ILE A 93 -9.90 11.34 -2.27
C ILE A 93 -8.82 12.34 -2.70
N GLY A 94 -7.90 12.61 -1.78
CA GLY A 94 -6.71 13.43 -1.99
C GLY A 94 -5.52 12.61 -2.49
N GLY A 95 -4.29 13.00 -2.12
CA GLY A 95 -3.08 12.34 -2.63
C GLY A 95 -2.91 10.87 -2.22
N VAL A 96 -3.22 10.53 -0.96
CA VAL A 96 -3.17 9.13 -0.48
C VAL A 96 -4.41 8.36 -0.90
N GLY A 97 -5.60 8.94 -0.67
CA GLY A 97 -6.86 8.24 -0.89
C GLY A 97 -7.17 7.94 -2.35
N SER A 98 -6.77 8.80 -3.30
CA SER A 98 -6.96 8.54 -4.73
C SER A 98 -6.12 7.36 -5.22
N VAL A 99 -4.85 7.29 -4.79
CA VAL A 99 -3.96 6.18 -5.09
C VAL A 99 -4.43 4.89 -4.41
N ALA A 100 -4.89 4.98 -3.16
CA ALA A 100 -5.45 3.83 -2.45
C ALA A 100 -6.71 3.28 -3.16
N ALA A 101 -7.59 4.17 -3.63
CA ALA A 101 -8.77 3.79 -4.41
C ALA A 101 -8.39 3.13 -5.74
N GLU A 102 -7.39 3.65 -6.44
CA GLU A 102 -6.88 3.06 -7.67
C GLU A 102 -6.29 1.66 -7.44
N MET A 103 -5.44 1.50 -6.42
CA MET A 103 -4.83 0.21 -6.09
C MET A 103 -5.89 -0.84 -5.73
N LEU A 104 -6.88 -0.50 -4.89
CA LEU A 104 -7.98 -1.41 -4.55
C LEU A 104 -8.85 -1.74 -5.77
N THR A 105 -9.10 -0.76 -6.64
CA THR A 105 -9.84 -0.95 -7.89
C THR A 105 -9.11 -1.93 -8.82
N ARG A 106 -7.79 -1.77 -8.97
CA ARG A 106 -6.93 -2.69 -9.75
C ARG A 106 -6.86 -4.08 -9.15
N CYS A 107 -6.90 -4.21 -7.82
CA CYS A 107 -7.00 -5.50 -7.12
C CYS A 107 -8.36 -6.20 -7.32
N GLY A 108 -9.38 -5.48 -7.80
CA GLY A 108 -10.71 -6.03 -8.03
C GLY A 108 -11.57 -6.13 -6.78
N ILE A 109 -11.41 -5.17 -5.85
CA ILE A 109 -12.33 -5.01 -4.71
C ILE A 109 -13.79 -5.00 -5.17
N GLY A 110 -14.70 -5.57 -4.38
CA GLY A 110 -16.11 -5.67 -4.74
C GLY A 110 -16.80 -4.32 -4.86
N ARG A 111 -16.66 -3.48 -3.83
CA ARG A 111 -17.30 -2.17 -3.76
C ARG A 111 -16.44 -1.11 -3.08
N LEU A 112 -16.39 0.09 -3.64
CA LEU A 112 -15.80 1.27 -3.01
C LEU A 112 -16.85 2.37 -2.77
N LEU A 113 -16.87 2.92 -1.56
CA LEU A 113 -17.60 4.13 -1.21
C LEU A 113 -16.58 5.27 -1.10
N LEU A 114 -16.73 6.34 -1.86
CA LEU A 114 -15.77 7.43 -1.96
C LEU A 114 -16.38 8.71 -1.38
N TYR A 115 -15.76 9.29 -0.35
CA TYR A 115 -16.22 10.53 0.29
C TYR A 115 -15.18 11.63 0.12
N ASP A 116 -15.56 12.74 -0.49
CA ASP A 116 -14.77 13.96 -0.55
C ASP A 116 -15.72 15.13 -0.85
N TYR A 117 -15.43 16.33 -0.37
CA TYR A 117 -16.24 17.51 -0.66
C TYR A 117 -15.56 18.50 -1.62
N ASP A 118 -14.28 18.31 -1.90
CA ASP A 118 -13.48 19.20 -2.72
C ASP A 118 -13.67 18.96 -4.21
N LYS A 119 -13.18 19.93 -4.97
CA LYS A 119 -13.00 19.84 -6.42
C LYS A 119 -11.54 19.59 -6.77
N VAL A 120 -11.32 19.09 -7.99
CA VAL A 120 -9.98 18.95 -8.56
C VAL A 120 -9.46 20.33 -8.94
N GLU A 121 -8.29 20.69 -8.42
CA GLU A 121 -7.60 21.93 -8.73
C GLU A 121 -6.27 21.65 -9.45
N LEU A 122 -5.78 22.62 -10.22
CA LEU A 122 -4.49 22.50 -10.90
C LEU A 122 -3.33 22.34 -9.90
N ALA A 123 -3.46 22.92 -8.71
CA ALA A 123 -2.52 22.74 -7.61
C ALA A 123 -2.40 21.28 -7.13
N ASN A 124 -3.36 20.40 -7.47
CA ASN A 124 -3.29 18.99 -7.13
C ASN A 124 -2.47 18.14 -8.12
N MET A 125 -2.02 18.72 -9.25
CA MET A 125 -1.29 17.99 -10.30
C MET A 125 0.15 17.62 -9.93
N ASN A 126 0.67 18.07 -8.78
CA ASN A 126 1.91 17.54 -8.20
C ASN A 126 1.71 16.16 -7.56
N ARG A 127 0.47 15.71 -7.41
CA ARG A 127 0.08 14.41 -6.86
C ARG A 127 -0.31 13.47 -8.00
N LEU A 128 -0.38 12.18 -7.67
CA LEU A 128 -0.81 11.15 -8.60
C LEU A 128 -2.33 11.19 -8.82
N PHE A 129 -2.81 10.38 -9.77
CA PHE A 129 -4.21 10.08 -10.08
C PHE A 129 -4.98 11.09 -10.93
N PHE A 130 -5.20 12.33 -10.47
CA PHE A 130 -6.02 13.30 -11.21
C PHE A 130 -5.29 13.87 -12.43
N ARG A 131 -6.04 14.21 -13.48
CA ARG A 131 -5.51 14.77 -14.72
C ARG A 131 -5.94 16.23 -14.93
N PRO A 132 -5.16 17.03 -15.70
CA PRO A 132 -5.51 18.44 -15.96
C PRO A 132 -6.88 18.65 -16.58
N GLU A 133 -7.35 17.70 -17.40
CA GLU A 133 -8.68 17.72 -18.02
C GLU A 133 -9.85 17.55 -17.03
N GLN A 134 -9.58 17.14 -15.79
CA GLN A 134 -10.59 16.93 -14.75
C GLN A 134 -10.74 18.14 -13.82
N VAL A 135 -9.95 19.21 -14.02
CA VAL A 135 -10.01 20.42 -13.19
C VAL A 135 -11.42 21.01 -13.19
N GLY A 136 -11.93 21.33 -12.00
CA GLY A 136 -13.28 21.84 -11.78
C GLY A 136 -14.35 20.78 -11.51
N MET A 137 -14.08 19.50 -11.81
CA MET A 137 -14.93 18.39 -11.36
C MET A 137 -14.81 18.20 -9.85
N THR A 138 -15.84 17.60 -9.24
CA THR A 138 -15.71 17.11 -7.86
C THR A 138 -14.67 15.98 -7.84
N LYS A 139 -13.88 15.87 -6.76
CA LYS A 139 -12.85 14.81 -6.66
C LYS A 139 -13.46 13.41 -6.75
N THR A 140 -14.63 13.23 -6.14
CA THR A 140 -15.41 12.00 -6.19
C THR A 140 -15.86 11.64 -7.60
N ASP A 141 -16.45 12.57 -8.37
CA ASP A 141 -16.90 12.28 -9.74
C ASP A 141 -15.73 12.00 -10.68
N ALA A 142 -14.65 12.79 -10.58
CA ALA A 142 -13.43 12.58 -11.34
C ALA A 142 -12.80 11.21 -11.02
N ALA A 143 -12.83 10.80 -9.76
CA ALA A 143 -12.37 9.47 -9.35
C ALA A 143 -13.26 8.36 -9.88
N VAL A 144 -14.59 8.46 -9.77
CA VAL A 144 -15.52 7.46 -10.31
C VAL A 144 -15.32 7.27 -11.81
N GLN A 145 -15.14 8.37 -12.56
CA GLN A 145 -14.87 8.31 -14.00
C GLN A 145 -13.58 7.51 -14.30
N THR A 146 -12.46 7.87 -13.65
CA THR A 146 -11.18 7.20 -13.88
C THR A 146 -11.22 5.73 -13.43
N LEU A 147 -11.77 5.44 -12.25
CA LEU A 147 -11.79 4.08 -11.68
C LEU A 147 -12.71 3.14 -12.45
N SER A 148 -13.85 3.63 -12.95
CA SER A 148 -14.76 2.84 -13.79
C SER A 148 -14.08 2.41 -15.10
N ASP A 149 -13.26 3.29 -15.69
CA ASP A 149 -12.49 2.99 -16.89
C ASP A 149 -11.36 1.97 -16.61
N ILE A 150 -10.76 2.01 -15.41
CA ILE A 150 -9.70 1.07 -14.99
C ILE A 150 -10.26 -0.33 -14.73
N ASN A 151 -11.37 -0.42 -14.01
CA ASN A 151 -12.00 -1.69 -13.69
C ASN A 151 -13.53 -1.57 -13.58
N PRO A 152 -14.27 -1.96 -14.63
CA PRO A 152 -15.73 -1.87 -14.63
C PRO A 152 -16.43 -2.93 -13.74
N ASP A 153 -15.67 -3.87 -13.16
CA ASP A 153 -16.18 -4.91 -12.26
C ASP A 153 -16.45 -4.38 -10.85
N VAL A 154 -15.82 -3.27 -10.48
CA VAL A 154 -15.93 -2.67 -9.15
C VAL A 154 -17.20 -1.82 -9.06
N VAL A 155 -17.98 -2.01 -8.00
CA VAL A 155 -19.12 -1.14 -7.70
C VAL A 155 -18.60 0.14 -7.03
N LEU A 156 -18.87 1.29 -7.63
CA LEU A 156 -18.42 2.59 -7.11
C LEU A 156 -19.63 3.42 -6.65
N GLU A 157 -19.59 3.90 -5.43
CA GLU A 157 -20.57 4.82 -4.85
C GLU A 157 -19.84 6.10 -4.41
N SER A 158 -20.20 7.26 -4.97
CA SER A 158 -19.61 8.55 -4.59
C SER A 158 -20.53 9.39 -3.71
N TYR A 159 -19.93 10.06 -2.73
CA TYR A 159 -20.60 10.97 -1.81
C TYR A 159 -19.85 12.30 -1.78
N THR A 160 -20.33 13.26 -2.56
CA THR A 160 -19.77 14.62 -2.60
C THR A 160 -20.30 15.46 -1.44
N LEU A 161 -19.77 15.22 -0.24
CA LEU A 161 -20.24 15.88 0.99
C LEU A 161 -19.13 16.03 2.02
N ASN A 162 -19.29 17.03 2.90
CA ASN A 162 -18.44 17.17 4.07
C ASN A 162 -19.04 16.37 5.24
N ILE A 163 -18.36 15.29 5.63
CA ILE A 163 -18.79 14.40 6.71
C ILE A 163 -18.84 15.07 8.08
N THR A 164 -18.18 16.22 8.29
CA THR A 164 -18.18 16.93 9.59
C THR A 164 -19.47 17.72 9.83
N THR A 165 -20.26 17.97 8.79
CA THR A 165 -21.58 18.59 8.93
C THR A 165 -22.58 17.60 9.53
N VAL A 166 -23.62 18.08 10.23
CA VAL A 166 -24.64 17.21 10.84
C VAL A 166 -25.28 16.28 9.79
N GLN A 167 -25.73 16.85 8.66
CA GLN A 167 -26.32 16.07 7.57
C GLN A 167 -25.30 15.14 6.91
N GLY A 168 -24.05 15.57 6.77
CA GLY A 168 -22.97 14.76 6.23
C GLY A 168 -22.65 13.56 7.10
N PHE A 169 -22.61 13.74 8.42
CA PHE A 169 -22.40 12.67 9.39
C PHE A 169 -23.55 11.65 9.38
N GLU A 170 -24.79 12.11 9.36
CA GLU A 170 -25.97 11.22 9.24
C GLU A 170 -25.92 10.40 7.95
N THR A 171 -25.58 11.03 6.83
CA THR A 171 -25.44 10.37 5.53
C THR A 171 -24.29 9.35 5.55
N PHE A 172 -23.14 9.72 6.12
CA PHE A 172 -22.00 8.84 6.30
C PHE A 172 -22.37 7.61 7.13
N MET A 173 -22.95 7.80 8.31
CA MET A 173 -23.42 6.71 9.19
C MET A 173 -24.46 5.80 8.50
N SER A 174 -25.42 6.39 7.78
CA SER A 174 -26.44 5.66 7.02
C SER A 174 -25.81 4.79 5.93
N SER A 175 -24.92 5.37 5.11
CA SER A 175 -24.24 4.66 4.03
C SER A 175 -23.34 3.53 4.55
N LEU A 176 -22.63 3.72 5.67
CA LEU A 176 -21.86 2.66 6.31
C LEU A 176 -22.73 1.52 6.85
N LYS A 177 -23.99 1.78 7.24
CA LYS A 177 -24.95 0.75 7.65
C LYS A 177 -25.63 0.05 6.46
N ASN A 178 -25.51 0.59 5.24
CA ASN A 178 -26.22 0.08 4.09
C ASN A 178 -25.64 -1.26 3.60
N LYS A 179 -26.43 -2.33 3.78
CA LYS A 179 -26.10 -3.71 3.43
C LYS A 179 -26.56 -4.12 2.03
N SER A 180 -26.93 -3.19 1.16
CA SER A 180 -27.40 -3.48 -0.21
C SER A 180 -26.44 -4.38 -0.99
N PHE A 181 -25.14 -4.22 -0.81
CA PHE A 181 -24.11 -5.01 -1.49
C PHE A 181 -23.97 -6.44 -0.95
N CYS A 182 -24.13 -6.61 0.37
CA CYS A 182 -24.07 -7.93 1.02
C CYS A 182 -25.13 -8.02 2.13
N PRO A 183 -26.38 -8.42 1.80
CA PRO A 183 -27.50 -8.39 2.74
C PRO A 183 -27.34 -9.35 3.93
N SER A 184 -26.60 -10.44 3.75
CA SER A 184 -26.34 -11.46 4.78
C SER A 184 -25.30 -11.02 5.82
N LYS A 185 -24.68 -9.86 5.65
CA LYS A 185 -23.58 -9.40 6.48
C LYS A 185 -24.03 -8.94 7.87
N GLU A 186 -23.37 -9.43 8.91
CA GLU A 186 -23.54 -8.95 10.28
C GLU A 186 -22.79 -7.63 10.51
N GLY A 187 -23.31 -6.77 11.40
CA GLY A 187 -22.69 -5.47 11.69
C GLY A 187 -22.97 -4.39 10.64
N SER A 188 -21.93 -3.69 10.18
CA SER A 188 -21.99 -2.65 9.16
C SER A 188 -22.11 -3.21 7.73
N GLY A 189 -22.44 -2.35 6.77
CA GLY A 189 -22.52 -2.65 5.35
C GLY A 189 -21.18 -2.63 4.62
N VAL A 190 -20.09 -2.22 5.27
CA VAL A 190 -18.73 -2.19 4.71
C VAL A 190 -17.79 -3.06 5.54
N ASP A 191 -16.70 -3.55 4.95
CA ASP A 191 -15.70 -4.37 5.66
C ASP A 191 -14.68 -3.50 6.39
N LEU A 192 -14.30 -2.39 5.76
CA LEU A 192 -13.26 -1.52 6.26
C LEU A 192 -13.53 -0.07 5.85
N VAL A 193 -13.21 0.86 6.74
CA VAL A 193 -13.14 2.29 6.41
C VAL A 193 -11.67 2.70 6.36
N LEU A 194 -11.27 3.47 5.36
CA LEU A 194 -9.94 4.04 5.22
C LEU A 194 -10.05 5.56 5.34
N SER A 195 -9.42 6.13 6.37
CA SER A 195 -9.31 7.58 6.53
C SER A 195 -8.03 8.08 5.87
N CYS A 196 -8.20 8.89 4.82
CA CYS A 196 -7.14 9.50 4.03
C CYS A 196 -7.29 11.04 4.00
N VAL A 197 -7.92 11.59 5.04
CA VAL A 197 -8.21 13.03 5.18
C VAL A 197 -6.98 13.79 5.69
N ASP A 198 -7.00 15.11 5.54
CA ASP A 198 -5.85 15.98 5.83
C ASP A 198 -6.01 16.83 7.11
N ASN A 199 -7.13 16.73 7.81
CA ASN A 199 -7.42 17.51 9.02
C ASN A 199 -7.89 16.62 10.18
N TYR A 200 -7.70 17.09 11.41
CA TYR A 200 -8.03 16.31 12.61
C TYR A 200 -9.53 16.26 12.89
N GLU A 201 -10.29 17.30 12.49
CA GLU A 201 -11.75 17.35 12.64
C GLU A 201 -12.41 16.15 11.94
N ALA A 202 -12.08 15.92 10.66
CA ALA A 202 -12.60 14.79 9.90
C ALA A 202 -12.14 13.43 10.45
N ARG A 203 -10.88 13.32 10.94
CA ARG A 203 -10.40 12.08 11.61
C ARG A 203 -11.22 11.77 12.85
N MET A 204 -11.53 12.78 13.67
CA MET A 204 -12.36 12.63 14.87
C MET A 204 -13.79 12.21 14.54
N VAL A 205 -14.36 12.72 13.43
CA VAL A 205 -15.69 12.32 12.94
C VAL A 205 -15.71 10.87 12.48
N VAL A 206 -14.70 10.44 11.69
CA VAL A 206 -14.57 9.02 11.29
C VAL A 206 -14.41 8.14 12.52
N ASN A 207 -13.58 8.55 13.49
CA ASN A 207 -13.40 7.84 14.75
C ASN A 207 -14.71 7.71 15.54
N GLN A 208 -15.50 8.78 15.63
CA GLN A 208 -16.80 8.76 16.31
C GLN A 208 -17.75 7.75 15.65
N ALA A 209 -17.93 7.85 14.33
CA ALA A 209 -18.77 6.93 13.57
C ALA A 209 -18.32 5.48 13.76
N CYS A 210 -17.02 5.20 13.64
CA CYS A 210 -16.51 3.84 13.72
C CYS A 210 -16.65 3.24 15.12
N ASN A 211 -16.46 4.03 16.19
CA ASN A 211 -16.71 3.56 17.56
C ASN A 211 -18.19 3.24 17.78
N GLU A 212 -19.10 4.11 17.35
CA GLU A 212 -20.55 3.89 17.48
C GLU A 212 -21.02 2.63 16.74
N LEU A 213 -20.49 2.39 15.54
CA LEU A 213 -20.84 1.25 14.69
C LEU A 213 -20.07 -0.04 14.98
N ASN A 214 -19.07 0.01 15.87
CA ASN A 214 -18.08 -1.07 16.02
C ASN A 214 -17.41 -1.44 14.68
N GLN A 215 -17.16 -0.45 13.84
CA GLN A 215 -16.57 -0.62 12.51
C GLN A 215 -15.05 -0.58 12.62
N THR A 216 -14.37 -1.60 12.09
CA THR A 216 -12.91 -1.59 11.94
C THR A 216 -12.50 -0.60 10.86
N TRP A 217 -11.46 0.17 11.10
CA TRP A 217 -10.98 1.16 10.14
C TRP A 217 -9.48 1.31 10.20
N MET A 218 -8.89 1.84 9.13
CA MET A 218 -7.48 2.23 9.10
C MET A 218 -7.37 3.73 8.86
N GLU A 219 -6.46 4.37 9.57
CA GLU A 219 -6.10 5.76 9.38
C GLU A 219 -4.77 5.84 8.62
N SER A 220 -4.60 6.91 7.85
CA SER A 220 -3.33 7.26 7.23
C SER A 220 -3.07 8.76 7.33
N GLY A 221 -1.79 9.11 7.50
CA GLY A 221 -1.33 10.48 7.56
C GLY A 221 0.01 10.68 6.88
N VAL A 222 0.21 11.85 6.31
CA VAL A 222 1.48 12.34 5.77
C VAL A 222 1.77 13.67 6.46
N SER A 223 3.03 13.89 6.86
CA SER A 223 3.43 15.14 7.53
C SER A 223 3.39 16.34 6.59
N GLU A 224 3.26 17.55 7.16
CA GLU A 224 3.19 18.81 6.39
C GLU A 224 4.47 19.11 5.59
N ASP A 225 5.62 18.56 5.99
CA ASP A 225 6.90 18.65 5.29
C ASP A 225 7.11 17.51 4.26
N ALA A 226 6.13 16.61 4.12
CA ALA A 226 6.12 15.45 3.24
C ALA A 226 7.25 14.43 3.44
N VAL A 227 8.02 14.49 4.53
CA VAL A 227 9.15 13.55 4.77
C VAL A 227 8.81 12.40 5.74
N SER A 228 7.58 12.35 6.24
CA SER A 228 7.10 11.23 7.05
C SER A 228 5.64 10.90 6.79
N GLY A 229 5.24 9.70 7.18
CA GLY A 229 3.85 9.27 7.14
C GLY A 229 3.62 8.05 8.01
N HIS A 230 2.37 7.63 8.12
CA HIS A 230 2.02 6.42 8.86
C HIS A 230 0.69 5.84 8.38
N ILE A 231 0.47 4.59 8.77
CA ILE A 231 -0.83 3.94 8.78
C ILE A 231 -1.10 3.34 10.17
N GLN A 232 -2.36 3.32 10.56
CA GLN A 232 -2.80 2.73 11.83
C GLN A 232 -4.08 1.93 11.63
N LEU A 233 -4.17 0.74 12.22
CA LEU A 233 -5.37 -0.07 12.29
C LEU A 233 -6.09 0.16 13.63
N LEU A 234 -7.36 0.54 13.53
CA LEU A 234 -8.22 0.86 14.65
C LEU A 234 -9.38 -0.13 14.68
N ILE A 235 -9.32 -1.07 15.62
CA ILE A 235 -10.39 -2.01 15.93
C ILE A 235 -11.03 -1.53 17.24
N PRO A 236 -12.26 -0.97 17.22
CA PRO A 236 -12.88 -0.41 18.41
C PRO A 236 -12.90 -1.41 19.58
N GLY A 237 -12.36 -0.99 20.72
CA GLY A 237 -12.26 -1.80 21.94
C GLY A 237 -11.02 -2.69 22.04
N GLU A 238 -10.34 -3.00 20.93
CA GLU A 238 -9.17 -3.88 20.88
C GLU A 238 -7.86 -3.11 20.73
N THR A 239 -7.81 -2.14 19.82
CA THR A 239 -6.67 -1.21 19.63
C THR A 239 -7.06 0.22 19.98
N ALA A 240 -6.07 1.09 20.18
CA ALA A 240 -6.30 2.50 20.46
C ALA A 240 -7.16 3.13 19.36
N CYS A 241 -8.28 3.75 19.74
CA CYS A 241 -9.01 4.64 18.85
C CYS A 241 -8.26 5.98 18.73
N PHE A 242 -8.61 6.83 17.76
CA PHE A 242 -7.90 8.09 17.53
C PHE A 242 -8.00 9.05 18.73
N ALA A 243 -9.08 8.96 19.52
CA ALA A 243 -9.27 9.73 20.74
C ALA A 243 -8.56 9.14 21.98
N CYS A 244 -7.92 7.97 21.89
CA CYS A 244 -7.16 7.39 23.01
C CYS A 244 -5.83 8.14 23.24
N ALA A 245 -5.18 8.55 22.16
CA ALA A 245 -3.93 9.31 22.15
C ALA A 245 -4.05 10.51 21.19
N PRO A 246 -4.88 11.51 21.53
CA PRO A 246 -5.13 12.63 20.64
C PRO A 246 -3.87 13.51 20.48
N PRO A 247 -3.65 14.10 19.30
CA PRO A 247 -2.58 15.08 19.13
C PRO A 247 -2.83 16.31 20.00
N LEU A 248 -1.77 17.07 20.31
CA LEU A 248 -1.82 18.20 21.23
C LEU A 248 -2.92 19.22 20.89
N VAL A 249 -3.10 19.54 19.60
CA VAL A 249 -4.10 20.50 19.11
C VAL A 249 -5.53 20.06 19.47
N VAL A 250 -5.81 18.77 19.35
CA VAL A 250 -7.12 18.20 19.71
C VAL A 250 -7.28 18.15 21.23
N ALA A 251 -6.24 17.74 21.96
CA ALA A 251 -6.27 17.65 23.42
C ALA A 251 -6.45 19.03 24.11
N SER A 252 -5.89 20.09 23.52
CA SER A 252 -5.99 21.46 24.04
C SER A 252 -7.27 22.20 23.62
N GLY A 253 -8.07 21.62 22.72
CA GLY A 253 -9.29 22.25 22.19
C GLY A 253 -9.01 23.45 21.29
N VAL A 254 -7.79 23.58 20.76
CA VAL A 254 -7.43 24.65 19.83
C VAL A 254 -8.00 24.34 18.45
N ASP A 255 -8.62 25.33 17.82
CA ASP A 255 -9.11 25.18 16.45
C ASP A 255 -7.91 25.11 15.47
N GLU A 256 -7.79 23.99 14.76
CA GLU A 256 -6.75 23.74 13.75
C GLU A 256 -6.71 24.86 12.68
N ARG A 257 -7.85 25.48 12.37
CA ARG A 257 -7.94 26.57 11.38
C ARG A 257 -7.12 27.78 11.77
N THR A 258 -6.87 27.98 13.07
CA THR A 258 -6.03 29.07 13.58
C THR A 258 -4.53 28.84 13.36
N LEU A 259 -4.12 27.60 13.08
CA LEU A 259 -2.73 27.22 12.82
C LEU A 259 -2.37 27.38 11.33
N LYS A 260 -3.36 27.26 10.44
CA LYS A 260 -3.17 27.42 9.00
C LYS A 260 -3.04 28.90 8.65
N ARG A 261 -1.85 29.30 8.17
CA ARG A 261 -1.61 30.66 7.64
C ARG A 261 -2.05 30.73 6.19
N GLU A 262 -2.82 31.77 5.83
CA GLU A 262 -3.19 32.02 4.44
C GLU A 262 -1.96 32.12 3.54
N GLY A 263 -1.98 31.44 2.40
CA GLY A 263 -0.87 31.39 1.44
C GLY A 263 0.25 30.39 1.75
N VAL A 264 0.19 29.67 2.87
CA VAL A 264 1.13 28.57 3.18
C VAL A 264 0.46 27.24 2.86
N CYS A 265 1.01 26.51 1.88
CA CYS A 265 0.58 25.15 1.58
C CYS A 265 1.51 24.13 2.26
N ALA A 266 0.93 23.03 2.74
CA ALA A 266 1.70 21.88 3.16
C ALA A 266 2.50 21.35 1.96
N ALA A 267 3.78 21.03 2.17
CA ALA A 267 4.56 20.32 1.18
C ALA A 267 3.88 18.97 0.89
N SER A 268 3.93 18.58 -0.38
CA SER A 268 3.21 17.40 -0.85
C SER A 268 4.09 16.72 -1.88
N LEU A 269 4.69 15.60 -1.49
CA LEU A 269 5.56 14.81 -2.35
C LEU A 269 4.82 13.55 -2.82
N PRO A 270 4.68 13.32 -4.14
CA PRO A 270 3.94 12.17 -4.67
C PRO A 270 4.56 10.83 -4.26
N THR A 271 5.87 10.79 -3.97
CA THR A 271 6.56 9.58 -3.50
C THR A 271 6.08 9.17 -2.12
N THR A 272 6.06 10.08 -1.14
CA THR A 272 5.59 9.80 0.22
C THR A 272 4.12 9.38 0.22
N MET A 273 3.29 10.05 -0.58
CA MET A 273 1.89 9.67 -0.74
C MET A 273 1.73 8.27 -1.35
N GLY A 274 2.52 7.94 -2.36
CA GLY A 274 2.54 6.62 -2.98
C GLY A 274 2.99 5.52 -2.02
N VAL A 275 4.03 5.76 -1.21
CA VAL A 275 4.50 4.82 -0.18
C VAL A 275 3.40 4.58 0.86
N VAL A 276 2.82 5.64 1.42
CA VAL A 276 1.77 5.52 2.45
C VAL A 276 0.53 4.83 1.89
N ALA A 277 0.08 5.18 0.68
CA ALA A 277 -1.06 4.53 0.02
C ALA A 277 -0.77 3.04 -0.25
N GLY A 278 0.42 2.70 -0.73
CA GLY A 278 0.86 1.32 -0.93
C GLY A 278 0.85 0.51 0.35
N LEU A 279 1.41 1.05 1.44
CA LEU A 279 1.39 0.41 2.76
C LEU A 279 -0.05 0.25 3.29
N LEU A 280 -0.89 1.27 3.14
CA LEU A 280 -2.29 1.24 3.56
C LEU A 280 -3.08 0.13 2.86
N VAL A 281 -2.96 0.05 1.53
CA VAL A 281 -3.65 -0.96 0.74
C VAL A 281 -3.06 -2.34 0.97
N GLN A 282 -1.74 -2.47 1.15
CA GLN A 282 -1.13 -3.74 1.51
C GLN A 282 -1.64 -4.25 2.86
N ASN A 283 -1.78 -3.37 3.85
CA ASN A 283 -2.36 -3.75 5.15
C ASN A 283 -3.85 -4.10 5.04
N THR A 284 -4.59 -3.38 4.19
CA THR A 284 -5.98 -3.69 3.84
C THR A 284 -6.11 -5.09 3.24
N LEU A 285 -5.28 -5.44 2.25
CA LEU A 285 -5.29 -6.77 1.62
C LEU A 285 -4.95 -7.87 2.63
N LYS A 286 -3.88 -7.70 3.42
CA LYS A 286 -3.52 -8.64 4.51
C LYS A 286 -4.70 -8.86 5.47
N PHE A 287 -5.38 -7.77 5.84
CA PHE A 287 -6.51 -7.80 6.76
C PHE A 287 -7.74 -8.52 6.18
N LEU A 288 -8.10 -8.23 4.92
CA LEU A 288 -9.30 -8.79 4.28
C LEU A 288 -9.07 -10.24 3.84
N LEU A 289 -7.94 -10.52 3.18
CA LEU A 289 -7.61 -11.82 2.61
C LEU A 289 -6.88 -12.75 3.57
N LYS A 290 -6.62 -12.32 4.81
CA LYS A 290 -6.07 -13.13 5.91
C LYS A 290 -4.73 -13.79 5.60
N PHE A 291 -3.81 -13.05 5.00
CA PHE A 291 -2.44 -13.48 4.75
C PHE A 291 -1.41 -12.55 5.41
N GLY A 292 -0.22 -13.09 5.69
CA GLY A 292 0.87 -12.36 6.33
C GLY A 292 0.50 -11.79 7.71
N HIS A 293 1.28 -10.80 8.16
CA HIS A 293 1.05 -10.12 9.44
C HIS A 293 0.46 -8.72 9.24
N VAL A 294 -0.75 -8.49 9.75
CA VAL A 294 -1.38 -7.16 9.75
C VAL A 294 -0.68 -6.28 10.77
N SER A 295 -0.32 -5.05 10.37
CA SER A 295 0.37 -4.09 11.22
C SER A 295 -0.65 -3.22 11.96
N PRO A 296 -0.65 -3.20 13.32
CA PRO A 296 -1.49 -2.28 14.08
C PRO A 296 -1.10 -0.81 13.88
N TYR A 297 0.20 -0.54 13.79
CA TYR A 297 0.76 0.73 13.38
C TYR A 297 2.03 0.49 12.57
N LEU A 298 2.21 1.29 11.52
CA LEU A 298 3.43 1.32 10.72
C LEU A 298 3.73 2.77 10.34
N GLY A 299 4.85 3.28 10.84
CA GLY A 299 5.39 4.58 10.45
C GLY A 299 6.30 4.48 9.23
N TYR A 300 6.55 5.62 8.60
CA TYR A 300 7.51 5.80 7.53
C TYR A 300 8.26 7.13 7.74
N SER A 301 9.58 7.07 7.80
CA SER A 301 10.46 8.23 7.79
C SER A 301 11.37 8.17 6.56
N SER A 302 11.10 9.04 5.59
CA SER A 302 11.84 9.08 4.32
C SER A 302 13.28 9.58 4.46
N LEU A 303 13.60 10.28 5.54
CA LEU A 303 14.96 10.80 5.78
C LEU A 303 15.94 9.71 6.22
N LYS A 304 15.44 8.60 6.78
CA LYS A 304 16.24 7.51 7.35
C LYS A 304 15.87 6.14 6.79
N ASP A 305 14.97 6.10 5.81
CA ASP A 305 14.34 4.87 5.30
C ASP A 305 13.86 3.94 6.43
N TYR A 306 13.28 4.54 7.47
CA TYR A 306 12.94 3.86 8.71
C TYR A 306 11.44 3.58 8.80
N PHE A 307 11.09 2.33 9.11
CA PHE A 307 9.72 1.82 9.14
C PHE A 307 9.36 1.22 10.52
N PRO A 308 9.09 2.05 11.54
CA PRO A 308 8.77 1.55 12.87
C PRO A 308 7.38 0.90 12.90
N THR A 309 7.28 -0.27 13.51
CA THR A 309 6.01 -0.91 13.85
C THR A 309 5.72 -0.78 15.34
N MET A 310 4.46 -0.51 15.70
CA MET A 310 4.04 -0.40 17.09
C MET A 310 2.65 -1.01 17.28
N GLU A 311 2.29 -1.23 18.54
CA GLU A 311 0.93 -1.58 18.92
C GLU A 311 0.43 -0.59 19.98
N MET A 312 -0.63 0.15 19.66
CA MET A 312 -1.25 1.09 20.58
C MET A 312 -2.51 0.46 21.17
N LYS A 313 -2.59 0.40 22.51
CA LYS A 313 -3.73 -0.16 23.23
C LYS A 313 -4.76 0.91 23.58
N PRO A 314 -6.04 0.54 23.71
CA PRO A 314 -7.09 1.46 24.13
C PRO A 314 -6.76 2.15 25.46
N ASN A 315 -7.08 3.44 25.56
CA ASN A 315 -7.02 4.19 26.80
C ASN A 315 -8.27 3.84 27.64
N PRO A 316 -8.13 3.27 28.86
CA PRO A 316 -9.26 2.96 29.74
C PRO A 316 -10.06 4.18 30.21
N GLN A 317 -9.51 5.38 30.01
CA GLN A 317 -10.11 6.68 30.33
C GLN A 317 -10.28 7.54 29.07
N CYS A 318 -10.44 6.91 27.90
CA CYS A 318 -10.69 7.62 26.65
C CYS A 318 -11.89 8.58 26.79
N SER A 319 -11.76 9.78 26.24
CA SER A 319 -12.83 10.80 26.24
C SER A 319 -14.08 10.39 25.44
N ASN A 320 -13.94 9.39 24.56
CA ASN A 320 -15.02 8.88 23.73
C ASN A 320 -15.81 7.77 24.44
N ALA A 321 -17.07 8.05 24.80
CA ALA A 321 -17.92 7.11 25.53
C ALA A 321 -18.15 5.79 24.78
N ALA A 322 -18.37 5.84 23.45
CA ALA A 322 -18.54 4.65 22.63
C ALA A 322 -17.27 3.78 22.63
N CYS A 323 -16.08 4.39 22.63
CA CYS A 323 -14.83 3.63 22.77
C CYS A 323 -14.78 2.86 24.10
N LEU A 324 -15.19 3.47 25.22
CA LEU A 324 -15.24 2.81 26.52
C LEU A 324 -16.24 1.64 26.55
N GLU A 325 -17.38 1.78 25.87
CA GLU A 325 -18.35 0.70 25.70
C GLU A 325 -17.75 -0.47 24.91
N ARG A 326 -17.12 -0.19 23.77
CA ARG A 326 -16.46 -1.22 22.95
C ARG A 326 -15.32 -1.92 23.69
N GLN A 327 -14.58 -1.22 24.55
CA GLN A 327 -13.57 -1.83 25.41
C GLN A 327 -14.18 -2.85 26.38
N LYS A 328 -15.33 -2.53 27.01
CA LYS A 328 -16.03 -3.47 27.90
C LYS A 328 -16.50 -4.71 27.16
N GLU A 329 -17.10 -4.52 25.98
CA GLU A 329 -17.53 -5.61 25.10
C GLU A 329 -16.35 -6.50 24.70
N TYR A 330 -15.22 -5.88 24.32
CA TYR A 330 -14.00 -6.59 23.96
C TYR A 330 -13.44 -7.42 25.12
N ILE A 331 -13.38 -6.87 26.34
CA ILE A 331 -12.89 -7.59 27.52
C ILE A 331 -13.73 -8.84 27.79
N ILE A 332 -15.05 -8.77 27.63
CA ILE A 332 -15.95 -9.92 27.79
C ILE A 332 -15.69 -10.97 26.71
N ALA A 333 -15.47 -10.55 25.47
CA ALA A 333 -15.21 -11.46 24.34
C ALA A 333 -13.77 -12.01 24.29
N LYS A 334 -12.82 -11.34 24.97
CA LYS A 334 -11.39 -11.60 24.89
C LYS A 334 -11.00 -13.05 25.19
N PRO A 335 -11.49 -13.72 26.26
CA PRO A 335 -11.11 -15.11 26.55
C PRO A 335 -11.47 -16.07 25.42
N ALA A 336 -12.65 -15.92 24.83
CA ALA A 336 -13.10 -16.75 23.71
C ALA A 336 -12.25 -16.49 22.45
N ARG A 337 -11.90 -15.22 22.17
CA ARG A 337 -11.03 -14.85 21.05
C ARG A 337 -9.61 -15.38 21.21
N GLU A 338 -9.02 -15.27 22.40
CA GLU A 338 -7.68 -15.79 22.69
C GLU A 338 -7.63 -17.32 22.57
N ALA A 339 -8.67 -18.02 23.06
CA ALA A 339 -8.79 -19.46 22.88
C ALA A 339 -8.87 -19.85 21.39
N ALA A 340 -9.67 -19.14 20.60
CA ALA A 340 -9.79 -19.37 19.16
C ALA A 340 -8.48 -19.08 18.41
N ALA A 341 -7.79 -17.99 18.75
CA ALA A 341 -6.49 -17.63 18.16
C ALA A 341 -5.41 -18.66 18.51
N LYS A 342 -5.39 -19.15 19.76
CA LYS A 342 -4.49 -20.22 20.21
C LYS A 342 -4.77 -21.51 19.45
N ALA A 343 -6.02 -21.95 19.38
CA ALA A 343 -6.41 -23.15 18.62
C ALA A 343 -6.03 -23.05 17.14
N LYS A 344 -6.20 -21.87 16.52
CA LYS A 344 -5.75 -21.62 15.15
C LYS A 344 -4.24 -21.75 14.99
N ARG A 345 -3.45 -21.12 15.88
CA ARG A 345 -1.98 -21.24 15.86
C ARG A 345 -1.51 -22.68 16.07
N GLU A 346 -2.16 -23.42 16.96
CA GLU A 346 -1.86 -24.85 17.19
C GLU A 346 -2.17 -25.70 15.95
N ALA A 347 -3.28 -25.40 15.25
CA ALA A 347 -3.62 -26.06 13.99
C ALA A 347 -2.61 -25.72 12.87
N GLU A 348 -2.22 -24.45 12.74
CA GLU A 348 -1.20 -24.01 11.77
C GLU A 348 0.18 -24.62 12.10
N ALA A 349 0.60 -24.62 13.37
CA ALA A 349 1.86 -25.23 13.80
C ALA A 349 1.88 -26.74 13.57
N SER A 350 0.75 -27.42 13.76
CA SER A 350 0.61 -28.85 13.46
C SER A 350 0.69 -29.14 11.96
N ALA A 351 0.27 -28.20 11.10
CA ALA A 351 0.38 -28.30 9.65
C ALA A 351 1.81 -28.02 9.11
N ILE A 352 2.66 -27.34 9.87
CA ILE A 352 4.06 -26.98 9.51
C ILE A 352 5.08 -28.01 10.06
N THR A 353 4.65 -29.26 10.28
CA THR A 353 5.53 -30.33 10.80
C THR A 353 6.36 -31.05 9.73
N GLU A 354 6.38 -30.59 8.49
CA GLU A 354 7.35 -31.05 7.50
C GLU A 354 8.63 -30.21 7.62
N THR A 355 9.69 -30.82 8.15
CA THR A 355 11.06 -30.31 7.97
C THR A 355 11.29 -30.00 6.49
N PRO A 356 11.99 -28.91 6.13
CA PRO A 356 12.25 -28.58 4.73
C PRO A 356 12.80 -29.78 3.97
N LEU A 357 12.01 -30.34 3.05
CA LEU A 357 12.43 -31.45 2.22
C LEU A 357 13.32 -30.88 1.11
N HIS A 358 14.61 -31.18 1.19
CA HIS A 358 15.56 -30.83 0.13
C HIS A 358 15.35 -31.79 -1.05
N ALA A 359 15.00 -31.24 -2.22
CA ALA A 359 14.83 -32.05 -3.43
C ALA A 359 16.14 -32.77 -3.83
N ASP A 360 17.27 -32.14 -3.51
CA ASP A 360 18.63 -32.60 -3.71
C ASP A 360 19.47 -32.34 -2.46
N ASN A 361 20.27 -33.34 -2.08
CA ASN A 361 21.29 -33.20 -1.04
C ASN A 361 22.48 -34.11 -1.37
N GLU A 362 23.01 -33.96 -2.59
CA GLU A 362 24.11 -34.80 -3.10
C GLU A 362 25.37 -34.74 -2.21
N TRP A 363 25.53 -33.64 -1.48
CA TRP A 363 26.68 -33.37 -0.62
C TRP A 363 26.47 -33.80 0.84
N ASN A 364 25.35 -34.47 1.16
CA ASN A 364 24.99 -34.91 2.52
C ASN A 364 25.12 -33.80 3.57
N ILE A 365 24.72 -32.57 3.20
CA ILE A 365 24.73 -31.43 4.10
C ILE A 365 23.65 -31.65 5.15
N SER A 366 24.03 -31.61 6.43
CA SER A 366 23.13 -31.74 7.56
C SER A 366 22.96 -30.41 8.28
N VAL A 367 21.72 -30.08 8.64
CA VAL A 367 21.44 -28.96 9.56
C VAL A 367 21.65 -29.46 10.98
N VAL A 368 22.62 -28.88 11.68
CA VAL A 368 22.89 -29.16 13.10
C VAL A 368 22.20 -28.09 13.93
N ASP A 369 21.54 -28.47 15.02
CA ASP A 369 20.94 -27.53 15.96
C ASP A 369 22.06 -26.82 16.75
N ASP A 370 21.95 -25.52 16.99
CA ASP A 370 22.94 -24.75 17.76
C ASP A 370 23.20 -25.36 19.16
N SER A 371 22.23 -26.09 19.71
CA SER A 371 22.34 -26.82 20.98
C SER A 371 23.14 -28.14 20.90
N GLU A 372 23.42 -28.66 19.71
CA GLU A 372 24.25 -29.84 19.46
C GLU A 372 25.73 -29.49 19.21
N ILE A 373 26.04 -28.23 18.89
CA ILE A 373 27.40 -27.74 18.66
C ILE A 373 28.28 -27.89 19.93
N GLU A 374 27.69 -27.71 21.13
CA GLU A 374 28.40 -27.89 22.40
C GLU A 374 28.71 -29.36 22.76
N ARG A 375 28.21 -30.34 22.01
CA ARG A 375 28.50 -31.77 22.22
C ARG A 375 29.42 -32.37 21.16
N THR A 376 29.83 -31.59 20.17
CA THR A 376 30.72 -32.06 19.11
C THR A 376 32.18 -31.73 19.43
N ASP A 377 32.74 -32.46 20.40
CA ASP A 377 34.13 -32.94 20.25
C ASP A 377 34.10 -34.02 19.15
N ALA A 378 33.84 -33.61 17.91
CA ALA A 378 33.87 -34.50 16.77
C ALA A 378 35.34 -34.85 16.50
N VAL A 379 35.72 -36.07 16.88
CA VAL A 379 36.83 -36.77 16.23
C VAL A 379 36.50 -36.74 14.72
N SER A 380 37.20 -35.88 13.97
CA SER A 380 37.14 -35.91 12.51
C SER A 380 37.68 -37.26 12.07
N SER A 381 36.81 -38.17 11.66
CA SER A 381 37.26 -39.30 10.86
C SER A 381 37.59 -38.75 9.47
N ASP A 382 38.85 -38.37 9.25
CA ASP A 382 39.44 -38.00 7.94
C ASP A 382 39.45 -39.16 6.92
N ALA A 383 38.60 -40.17 7.09
CA ALA A 383 38.56 -41.34 6.22
C ALA A 383 37.63 -41.08 5.03
N LEU A 384 38.20 -40.61 3.92
CA LEU A 384 37.53 -40.64 2.62
C LEU A 384 37.31 -42.10 2.16
N PRO A 385 36.21 -42.39 1.44
CA PRO A 385 35.98 -43.71 0.84
C PRO A 385 37.13 -44.15 -0.08
N GLU A 386 37.44 -45.46 -0.10
CA GLU A 386 38.51 -46.03 -0.95
C GLU A 386 38.36 -45.59 -2.42
N GLY A 387 39.34 -44.82 -2.91
CA GLY A 387 39.39 -44.34 -4.30
C GLY A 387 39.49 -42.82 -4.47
N PHE A 388 39.32 -42.03 -3.41
CA PHE A 388 39.50 -40.57 -3.45
C PHE A 388 40.78 -40.13 -2.71
N VAL A 389 41.66 -39.41 -3.42
CA VAL A 389 42.84 -38.76 -2.84
C VAL A 389 42.60 -37.25 -2.86
N HIS A 390 42.72 -36.60 -1.72
CA HIS A 390 42.70 -35.15 -1.61
C HIS A 390 44.12 -34.62 -1.87
N GLU A 391 44.42 -34.17 -3.09
CA GLU A 391 45.61 -33.34 -3.32
C GLU A 391 45.26 -31.89 -2.96
N LEU A 392 45.73 -31.44 -1.79
CA LEU A 392 45.84 -30.00 -1.56
C LEU A 392 46.89 -29.46 -2.55
N PRO A 393 46.60 -28.41 -3.33
CA PRO A 393 47.65 -27.74 -4.06
C PRO A 393 48.72 -27.31 -3.05
N SER A 394 49.98 -27.64 -3.33
CA SER A 394 51.10 -27.26 -2.46
C SER A 394 50.96 -25.78 -2.14
N ALA A 395 50.66 -25.46 -0.88
CA ALA A 395 50.62 -24.08 -0.44
C ALA A 395 51.95 -23.46 -0.85
N ASP A 396 51.90 -22.39 -1.65
CA ASP A 396 53.09 -21.61 -1.98
C ASP A 396 53.85 -21.36 -0.67
N GLU A 397 55.05 -21.91 -0.56
CA GLU A 397 55.91 -21.71 0.59
C GLU A 397 56.07 -20.20 0.78
N PHE A 398 55.47 -19.68 1.84
CA PHE A 398 55.63 -18.29 2.22
C PHE A 398 57.12 -18.07 2.54
N GLN A 399 57.86 -17.47 1.60
CA GLN A 399 59.27 -17.17 1.79
C GLN A 399 59.42 -16.27 3.03
N LYS A 400 60.07 -16.80 4.07
CA LYS A 400 60.50 -16.02 5.23
C LYS A 400 61.42 -14.90 4.75
N LEU A 401 60.95 -13.66 4.88
CA LEU A 401 61.80 -12.48 4.81
C LEU A 401 62.85 -12.52 5.94
N PRO A 402 64.10 -12.06 5.70
CA PRO A 402 65.16 -12.15 6.70
C PRO A 402 64.86 -11.25 7.90
N ALA A 403 65.22 -11.74 9.09
CA ALA A 403 65.05 -11.07 10.37
C ALA A 403 65.62 -9.64 10.38
N GLY A 404 64.77 -8.68 10.74
CA GLY A 404 65.14 -7.28 10.94
C GLY A 404 64.28 -6.65 12.02
N THR A 405 64.86 -6.56 13.23
CA THR A 405 64.55 -5.64 14.35
C THR A 405 63.14 -5.67 14.97
N SER A 406 63.13 -6.19 16.19
CA SER A 406 62.14 -6.02 17.26
C SER A 406 61.74 -4.57 17.54
N THR A 407 60.44 -4.32 17.74
CA THR A 407 59.93 -3.42 18.79
C THR A 407 58.49 -3.78 19.15
N ASP A 408 58.27 -4.14 20.40
CA ASP A 408 56.98 -4.16 21.09
C ASP A 408 56.36 -2.75 21.08
N THR A 409 55.25 -2.53 20.37
CA THR A 409 54.44 -1.30 20.50
C THR A 409 52.97 -1.57 20.14
N ALA A 410 52.28 -2.40 20.93
CA ALA A 410 50.83 -2.59 20.78
C ALA A 410 50.03 -2.21 22.04
N ILE A 411 50.68 -1.58 23.03
CA ILE A 411 50.05 -1.25 24.33
C ILE A 411 49.94 0.28 24.56
N ASP A 412 50.73 1.11 23.87
CA ASP A 412 50.72 2.59 24.07
C ASP A 412 49.56 3.34 23.38
N ASP A 413 48.84 2.72 22.45
CA ASP A 413 47.83 3.44 21.65
C ASP A 413 46.50 3.71 22.38
N LEU A 414 46.20 2.99 23.46
CA LEU A 414 44.91 3.13 24.18
C LEU A 414 44.90 4.27 25.20
N GLU A 415 46.04 4.57 25.83
CA GLU A 415 46.13 5.66 26.82
C GLU A 415 46.22 7.04 26.15
N ASP A 416 46.85 7.14 24.97
CA ASP A 416 46.90 8.38 24.20
C ASP A 416 45.54 8.75 23.59
N LEU A 417 44.78 7.75 23.11
CA LEU A 417 43.40 7.95 22.66
C LEU A 417 42.48 8.44 23.79
N ARG A 418 42.70 7.95 25.01
CA ARG A 418 41.93 8.38 26.18
C ARG A 418 42.26 9.81 26.61
N LYS A 419 43.54 10.19 26.58
CA LYS A 419 43.96 11.59 26.86
C LYS A 419 43.43 12.58 25.83
N GLN A 420 43.36 12.21 24.55
CA GLN A 420 42.79 13.06 23.51
C GLN A 420 41.29 13.28 23.69
N LEU A 421 40.55 12.25 24.15
CA LEU A 421 39.12 12.34 24.48
C LEU A 421 38.85 13.18 25.73
N GLU A 422 39.71 13.11 26.74
CA GLU A 422 39.58 13.93 27.96
C GLU A 422 39.92 15.41 27.69
N ALA A 423 40.87 15.71 26.79
CA ALA A 423 41.20 17.08 26.40
C ALA A 423 40.10 17.78 25.58
N LEU A 424 39.38 17.04 24.72
CA LEU A 424 38.28 17.58 23.92
C LEU A 424 37.02 17.92 24.74
N ASN A 425 36.85 17.31 25.91
CA ASN A 425 35.71 17.55 26.80
C ASN A 425 35.98 18.65 27.85
N ALA A 426 37.20 19.18 27.93
CA ALA A 426 37.58 20.19 28.92
C ALA A 426 37.41 21.65 28.43
N ASP A 427 37.11 21.87 27.15
CA ASP A 427 36.92 23.21 26.55
C ASP A 427 35.44 23.53 26.20
N GLN A 428 34.48 23.02 26.99
CA GLN A 428 33.07 23.50 27.00
C GLN A 428 32.66 24.12 28.33
#